data_AF-A0A6L7VPD9-F1
#
_entry.id   AF-A0A6L7VPD9-F1
#
_cell.length_a   1.000
_cell.length_b   1.000
_cell.length_c   1.000
_cell.angle_alpha   90.00
_cell.angle_beta   90.00
_cell.angle_gamma   90.00
#
_symmetry.space_group_name_H-M   'P 1'
#
loop_
_entity.id
_entity.type
_entity.pdbx_description
1 polymer ?
#
loop_
_entity_poly.entity_id
_entity_poly.type
_entity_poly.pdbx_seq_one_letter_code
_entity_poly.pdbx_strand_id
1 'polypeptide(L)'
;MSGPRVAIIGGGNAALCAAISAREQGAETHVFERAPFELRGGNSRFTAGAIRTTYDGVEQLRELMPDLSDSEFANADFGSYSDTDFFADLGRLTQYRTDPDLAELLVNQSFPTLQWLRKHGVRFLPLYGRQSFNVYGKQRFWGGLTVEAWGGGAGLIDQLTSIAERLGVQIHYASRATGLQRADDELLVNINNETTSAFDAVVLACGGFESSAEMRARYLGPNWDLAKVRGTQFNTGDGIRMAQTLGAGTTGHWSGCHAVAWDLNAPEFGDLAVGDGFQKHSYPFGIMINANGERFLDEGADFRNYTYAKYGREILQQPNHFAWQVFDAKVTHLLRDEYRIREVTKVAADSIEALGEQMTGVDAQQFSKTVQAFNAAVQTSIPFDPTVKDGRRTSGLAIAKTNWANPLDTGPFEAYGVTCGVTFTFGGLRVNDTAAVLDENGDLIRGLFAAGELVGGLYYHNYPGGSGLMAGAVFGRVAGRGAASQ
;
A
#
# COMPACT_ATOMS: atom_id res chain seq x y z
N MET A 1 5.91 26.65 31.44
CA MET A 1 4.78 26.87 30.51
C MET A 1 4.52 25.52 29.86
N SER A 2 3.28 25.03 29.89
CA SER A 2 2.91 23.84 29.10
C SER A 2 3.13 24.16 27.62
N GLY A 3 3.67 23.21 26.85
CA GLY A 3 3.78 23.38 25.39
C GLY A 3 2.40 23.44 24.72
N PRO A 4 2.35 23.72 23.41
CA PRO A 4 1.08 23.85 22.69
C PRO A 4 0.27 22.54 22.73
N ARG A 5 -1.05 22.67 22.71
CA ARG A 5 -2.02 21.58 22.64
C ARG A 5 -2.23 21.19 21.19
N VAL A 6 -1.85 19.97 20.85
CA VAL A 6 -1.89 19.43 19.49
C VAL A 6 -2.87 18.26 19.42
N ALA A 7 -3.85 18.36 18.53
CA ALA A 7 -4.70 17.24 18.17
C ALA A 7 -4.16 16.51 16.93
N ILE A 8 -4.07 15.19 17.01
CA ILE A 8 -3.74 14.31 15.89
C ILE A 8 -4.99 13.50 15.56
N ILE A 9 -5.47 13.58 14.32
CA ILE A 9 -6.68 12.89 13.87
C ILE A 9 -6.28 11.61 13.12
N GLY A 10 -6.67 10.45 13.65
CA GLY A 10 -6.30 9.11 13.17
C GLY A 10 -5.31 8.40 14.08
N GLY A 11 -5.23 7.06 14.01
CA GLY A 11 -4.32 6.23 14.81
C GLY A 11 -3.42 5.29 13.97
N GLY A 12 -3.20 5.63 12.69
CA GLY A 12 -2.29 4.89 11.81
C GLY A 12 -0.81 5.28 11.98
N ASN A 13 0.06 4.71 11.14
CA ASN A 13 1.52 4.96 11.19
C ASN A 13 1.87 6.46 11.13
N ALA A 14 1.22 7.22 10.23
CA ALA A 14 1.47 8.66 10.09
C ALA A 14 1.06 9.44 11.35
N ALA A 15 -0.11 9.12 11.91
CA ALA A 15 -0.63 9.77 13.10
C ALA A 15 0.25 9.50 14.33
N LEU A 16 0.65 8.24 14.53
CA LEU A 16 1.49 7.89 15.68
C LEU A 16 2.90 8.51 15.54
N CYS A 17 3.46 8.58 14.33
CA CYS A 17 4.71 9.30 14.10
C CYS A 17 4.58 10.80 14.37
N ALA A 18 3.46 11.42 13.98
CA ALA A 18 3.17 12.83 14.30
C ALA A 18 3.03 13.05 15.80
N ALA A 19 2.31 12.16 16.49
CA ALA A 19 2.09 12.27 17.93
C ALA A 19 3.39 12.16 18.73
N ILE A 20 4.24 11.17 18.40
CA ILE A 20 5.55 10.99 19.01
C ILE A 20 6.44 12.21 18.76
N SER A 21 6.50 12.67 17.51
CA SER A 21 7.34 13.81 17.12
C SER A 21 6.89 15.12 17.78
N ALA A 22 5.58 15.37 17.88
CA ALA A 22 5.03 16.53 18.60
C ALA A 22 5.38 16.47 20.10
N ARG A 23 5.25 15.29 20.72
CA ARG A 23 5.62 15.11 22.14
C ARG A 23 7.10 15.33 22.40
N GLU A 24 7.99 14.92 21.50
CA GLU A 24 9.42 15.21 21.63
C GLU A 24 9.74 16.71 21.65
N GLN A 25 8.88 17.54 21.05
CA GLN A 25 9.01 19.01 21.09
C GLN A 25 8.31 19.65 22.31
N GLY A 26 7.75 18.85 23.21
CA GLY A 26 7.12 19.33 24.44
C GLY A 26 5.64 19.71 24.33
N ALA A 27 4.99 19.45 23.18
CA ALA A 27 3.56 19.68 23.01
C ALA A 27 2.72 18.77 23.92
N GLU A 28 1.56 19.24 24.39
CA GLU A 28 0.50 18.39 24.93
C GLU A 28 -0.25 17.73 23.77
N THR A 29 -0.20 16.40 23.66
CA THR A 29 -0.66 15.73 22.43
C THR A 29 -1.79 14.75 22.69
N HIS A 30 -2.87 14.91 21.93
CA HIS A 30 -4.06 14.06 21.92
C HIS A 30 -4.22 13.40 20.56
N VAL A 31 -4.37 12.08 20.53
CA VAL A 31 -4.71 11.31 19.33
C VAL A 31 -6.18 10.93 19.39
N PHE A 32 -6.93 11.22 18.34
CA PHE A 32 -8.34 10.84 18.21
C PHE A 32 -8.50 9.79 17.10
N GLU A 33 -8.68 8.54 17.48
CA GLU A 33 -8.91 7.40 16.60
C GLU A 33 -10.40 7.05 16.58
N ARG A 34 -10.99 7.05 15.39
CA ARG A 34 -12.39 6.68 15.18
C ARG A 34 -12.65 5.21 15.50
N ALA A 35 -11.70 4.34 15.20
CA ALA A 35 -11.81 2.92 15.44
C ALA A 35 -11.86 2.61 16.96
N PRO A 36 -12.60 1.57 17.39
CA PRO A 36 -12.38 1.00 18.71
C PRO A 36 -10.96 0.42 18.83
N PHE A 37 -10.50 0.21 20.05
CA PHE A 37 -9.13 -0.23 20.36
C PHE A 37 -8.72 -1.48 19.57
N GLU A 38 -9.64 -2.42 19.39
CA GLU A 38 -9.47 -3.73 18.77
C GLU A 38 -9.24 -3.60 17.26
N LEU A 39 -9.74 -2.52 16.65
CA LEU A 39 -9.62 -2.22 15.21
C LEU A 39 -8.71 -1.01 14.92
N ARG A 40 -7.97 -0.52 15.92
CA ARG A 40 -7.02 0.60 15.79
C ARG A 40 -5.93 0.33 14.75
N GLY A 41 -5.23 1.39 14.33
CA GLY A 41 -4.04 1.30 13.47
C GLY A 41 -4.28 1.68 12.01
N GLY A 42 -5.52 1.99 11.65
CA GLY A 42 -5.94 2.28 10.29
C GLY A 42 -5.48 1.22 9.29
N ASN A 43 -5.24 1.64 8.06
CA ASN A 43 -4.80 0.73 7.01
C ASN A 43 -3.35 0.23 7.22
N SER A 44 -2.53 0.97 7.98
CA SER A 44 -1.15 0.59 8.29
C SER A 44 -1.04 -0.78 8.98
N ARG A 45 -2.03 -1.13 9.81
CA ARG A 45 -2.11 -2.41 10.51
C ARG A 45 -2.26 -3.63 9.59
N PHE A 46 -2.88 -3.45 8.43
CA PHE A 46 -3.14 -4.52 7.44
C PHE A 46 -1.98 -4.76 6.47
N THR A 47 -0.89 -4.01 6.61
CA THR A 47 0.26 -4.13 5.73
C THR A 47 1.17 -5.28 6.15
N ALA A 48 2.00 -5.75 5.21
CA ALA A 48 3.11 -6.65 5.50
C ALA A 48 4.21 -6.01 6.36
N GLY A 49 4.18 -4.68 6.57
CA GLY A 49 5.26 -3.95 7.27
C GLY A 49 6.46 -3.56 6.40
N ALA A 50 6.45 -3.87 5.11
CA ALA A 50 7.52 -3.49 4.20
C ALA A 50 7.67 -1.96 4.09
N ILE A 51 8.85 -1.43 4.40
CA ILE A 51 9.11 0.00 4.49
C ILE A 51 10.34 0.36 3.64
N ARG A 52 10.14 1.22 2.64
CA ARG A 52 11.18 1.60 1.68
C ARG A 52 12.04 2.72 2.25
N THR A 53 13.35 2.55 2.26
CA THR A 53 14.33 3.57 2.69
C THR A 53 15.51 3.58 1.74
N THR A 54 16.17 4.72 1.59
CA THR A 54 17.49 4.76 0.94
C THR A 54 18.56 4.19 1.87
N TYR A 55 19.59 3.59 1.26
CA TYR A 55 20.80 3.13 1.93
C TYR A 55 21.91 2.88 0.90
N ASP A 56 23.14 3.24 1.24
CA ASP A 56 24.32 3.09 0.36
C ASP A 56 24.96 1.71 0.46
N GLY A 57 24.63 0.95 1.52
CA GLY A 57 25.15 -0.40 1.71
C GLY A 57 24.75 -1.01 3.05
N VAL A 58 25.26 -2.22 3.28
CA VAL A 58 24.89 -3.05 4.43
C VAL A 58 25.21 -2.40 5.78
N GLU A 59 26.25 -1.57 5.87
CA GLU A 59 26.65 -0.94 7.13
C GLU A 59 25.58 0.02 7.68
N GLN A 60 24.91 0.78 6.82
CA GLN A 60 23.75 1.59 7.23
C GLN A 60 22.58 0.71 7.68
N LEU A 61 22.38 -0.45 7.06
CA LEU A 61 21.35 -1.39 7.47
C LEU A 61 21.65 -2.06 8.82
N ARG A 62 22.93 -2.22 9.20
CA ARG A 62 23.34 -2.67 10.54
C ARG A 62 22.90 -1.70 11.62
N GLU A 63 22.92 -0.40 11.36
CA GLU A 63 22.42 0.61 12.31
C GLU A 63 20.91 0.45 12.57
N LEU A 64 20.14 0.09 11.54
CA LEU A 64 18.70 -0.12 11.66
C LEU A 64 18.34 -1.47 12.28
N MET A 65 19.16 -2.49 12.04
CA MET A 65 18.91 -3.89 12.44
C MET A 65 20.09 -4.47 13.23
N PRO A 66 20.50 -3.84 14.36
CA PRO A 66 21.66 -4.28 15.13
C PRO A 66 21.42 -5.59 15.89
N ASP A 67 20.18 -6.09 15.87
CA ASP A 67 19.81 -7.37 16.47
C ASP A 67 20.24 -8.57 15.61
N LEU A 68 20.64 -8.34 14.35
CA LEU A 68 21.13 -9.38 13.45
C LEU A 68 22.63 -9.63 13.67
N SER A 69 23.03 -10.90 13.62
CA SER A 69 24.42 -11.33 13.70
C SER A 69 25.20 -11.03 12.42
N ASP A 70 26.53 -10.99 12.52
CA ASP A 70 27.42 -10.89 11.36
C ASP A 70 27.20 -12.02 10.35
N SER A 71 26.83 -13.21 10.83
CA SER A 71 26.52 -14.35 9.97
C SER A 71 25.26 -14.12 9.14
N GLU A 72 24.23 -13.49 9.73
CA GLU A 72 22.98 -13.18 9.03
C GLU A 72 23.21 -12.12 7.96
N PHE A 73 24.02 -11.09 8.26
CA PHE A 73 24.40 -10.11 7.24
C PHE A 73 25.27 -10.71 6.14
N ALA A 74 26.19 -11.62 6.46
CA ALA A 74 27.08 -12.25 5.46
C ALA A 74 26.34 -13.19 4.49
N ASN A 75 25.22 -13.77 4.95
CA ASN A 75 24.36 -14.68 4.17
C ASN A 75 23.41 -13.96 3.22
N ALA A 76 23.42 -12.62 3.21
CA ALA A 76 22.57 -11.82 2.36
C ALA A 76 23.37 -10.76 1.58
N ASP A 77 22.89 -10.46 0.38
CA ASP A 77 23.35 -9.39 -0.48
C ASP A 77 22.25 -8.34 -0.51
N PHE A 78 22.43 -7.32 0.32
CA PHE A 78 21.48 -6.22 0.48
C PHE A 78 21.55 -5.22 -0.67
N GLY A 79 22.60 -5.27 -1.50
CA GLY A 79 22.88 -4.25 -2.50
C GLY A 79 22.92 -2.83 -1.92
N SER A 80 22.44 -1.88 -2.71
CA SER A 80 22.22 -0.49 -2.33
C SER A 80 20.92 -0.01 -2.96
N TYR A 81 20.34 1.05 -2.38
CA TYR A 81 19.22 1.76 -2.97
C TYR A 81 19.41 3.24 -2.64
N SER A 82 20.01 3.97 -3.58
CA SER A 82 20.40 5.36 -3.40
C SER A 82 19.21 6.32 -3.51
N ASP A 83 19.42 7.57 -3.12
CA ASP A 83 18.46 8.65 -3.36
C ASP A 83 18.11 8.78 -4.85
N THR A 84 19.11 8.62 -5.73
CA THR A 84 18.92 8.65 -7.19
C THR A 84 17.99 7.53 -7.66
N ASP A 85 18.16 6.32 -7.12
CA ASP A 85 17.28 5.19 -7.44
C ASP A 85 15.83 5.47 -7.00
N PHE A 86 15.66 6.07 -5.82
CA PHE A 86 14.34 6.39 -5.30
C PHE A 86 13.65 7.52 -6.07
N PHE A 87 14.36 8.59 -6.42
CA PHE A 87 13.84 9.61 -7.32
C PHE A 87 13.46 9.04 -8.69
N ALA A 88 14.30 8.16 -9.26
CA ALA A 88 14.02 7.53 -10.55
C ALA A 88 12.76 6.66 -10.50
N ASP A 89 12.57 5.87 -9.44
CA ASP A 89 11.37 5.04 -9.27
C ASP A 89 10.11 5.90 -9.05
N LEU A 90 10.17 6.96 -8.24
CA LEU A 90 9.07 7.89 -8.05
C LEU A 90 8.68 8.58 -9.36
N GLY A 91 9.66 9.14 -10.07
CA GLY A 91 9.44 9.79 -11.37
C GLY A 91 8.83 8.83 -12.38
N ARG A 92 9.45 7.66 -12.61
CA ARG A 92 8.96 6.68 -13.58
C ARG A 92 7.54 6.19 -13.29
N LEU A 93 7.24 5.84 -12.03
CA LEU A 93 5.94 5.25 -11.65
C LEU A 93 4.80 6.28 -11.60
N THR A 94 5.13 7.55 -11.38
CA THR A 94 4.16 8.65 -11.42
C THR A 94 4.09 9.34 -12.78
N GLN A 95 4.90 8.92 -13.76
CA GLN A 95 5.09 9.61 -15.05
C GLN A 95 5.53 11.07 -14.87
N TYR A 96 6.47 11.28 -13.93
CA TYR A 96 7.07 12.58 -13.57
C TYR A 96 6.04 13.61 -13.12
N ARG A 97 4.92 13.15 -12.54
CA ARG A 97 3.89 14.01 -11.94
C ARG A 97 4.07 14.21 -10.44
N THR A 98 4.88 13.38 -9.78
CA THR A 98 5.18 13.53 -8.36
C THR A 98 5.67 14.95 -8.07
N ASP A 99 5.18 15.54 -6.99
CA ASP A 99 5.62 16.86 -6.55
C ASP A 99 7.11 16.79 -6.15
N PRO A 100 7.98 17.63 -6.75
CA PRO A 100 9.42 17.51 -6.56
C PRO A 100 9.85 17.81 -5.13
N ASP A 101 9.20 18.76 -4.44
CA ASP A 101 9.57 19.16 -3.07
C ASP A 101 9.14 18.07 -2.09
N LEU A 102 7.94 17.51 -2.28
CA LEU A 102 7.47 16.37 -1.47
C LEU A 102 8.30 15.10 -1.73
N ALA A 103 8.71 14.86 -2.98
CA ALA A 103 9.59 13.75 -3.33
C ALA A 103 10.97 13.93 -2.69
N GLU A 104 11.55 15.13 -2.74
CA GLU A 104 12.83 15.43 -2.10
C GLU A 104 12.78 15.20 -0.60
N LEU A 105 11.74 15.71 0.07
CA LEU A 105 11.53 15.49 1.50
C LEU A 105 11.41 13.99 1.82
N LEU A 106 10.60 13.25 1.07
CA LEU A 106 10.40 11.81 1.27
C LEU A 106 11.71 11.03 1.15
N VAL A 107 12.46 11.27 0.08
CA VAL A 107 13.70 10.54 -0.21
C VAL A 107 14.75 10.86 0.84
N ASN A 108 15.05 12.15 1.03
CA ASN A 108 16.12 12.62 1.92
C ASN A 108 15.86 12.30 3.40
N GLN A 109 14.59 12.24 3.82
CA GLN A 109 14.22 11.92 5.20
C GLN A 109 13.91 10.44 5.44
N SER A 110 13.96 9.58 4.41
CA SER A 110 13.56 8.18 4.55
C SER A 110 14.43 7.42 5.57
N PHE A 111 15.75 7.41 5.38
CA PHE A 111 16.69 6.73 6.29
C PHE A 111 16.77 7.41 7.67
N PRO A 112 16.90 8.75 7.78
CA PRO A 112 16.86 9.44 9.07
C PRO A 112 15.59 9.19 9.88
N THR A 113 14.46 8.91 9.22
CA THR A 113 13.20 8.57 9.88
C THR A 113 13.22 7.16 10.44
N LEU A 114 13.80 6.18 9.75
CA LEU A 114 13.98 4.84 10.33
C LEU A 114 14.97 4.83 11.49
N GLN A 115 16.07 5.58 11.40
CA GLN A 115 17.00 5.73 12.53
C GLN A 115 16.29 6.33 13.76
N TRP A 116 15.42 7.31 13.54
CA TRP A 116 14.61 7.90 14.60
C TRP A 116 13.61 6.91 15.22
N LEU A 117 12.86 6.18 14.39
CA LEU A 117 11.98 5.11 14.86
C LEU A 117 12.76 4.05 15.66
N ARG A 118 13.95 3.67 15.16
CA ARG A 118 14.84 2.72 15.83
C ARG A 118 15.29 3.22 17.19
N LYS A 119 15.65 4.51 17.31
CA LYS A 119 16.01 5.15 18.59
C LYS A 119 14.88 5.09 19.62
N HIS A 120 13.61 5.12 19.19
CA HIS A 120 12.47 4.95 20.09
C HIS A 120 12.16 3.49 20.44
N GLY A 121 12.79 2.53 19.76
CA GLY A 121 12.67 1.10 20.03
C GLY A 121 11.91 0.32 18.97
N VAL A 122 11.52 0.92 17.84
CA VAL A 122 10.95 0.16 16.73
C VAL A 122 12.00 -0.81 16.19
N ARG A 123 11.60 -2.07 16.00
CA ARG A 123 12.44 -3.12 15.46
C ARG A 123 12.16 -3.31 13.98
N PHE A 124 13.24 -3.42 13.22
CA PHE A 124 13.20 -3.73 11.79
C PHE A 124 13.96 -5.02 11.53
N LEU A 125 13.61 -5.70 10.44
CA LEU A 125 14.31 -6.88 9.96
C LEU A 125 14.35 -6.90 8.42
N PRO A 126 15.22 -7.73 7.82
CA PRO A 126 15.28 -7.87 6.38
C PRO A 126 14.03 -8.58 5.87
N LEU A 127 13.47 -8.13 4.76
CA LEU A 127 12.24 -8.64 4.15
C LEU A 127 12.45 -10.00 3.43
N TYR A 128 13.00 -10.99 4.13
CA TYR A 128 13.43 -12.25 3.55
C TYR A 128 12.27 -13.03 2.90
N GLY A 129 11.16 -13.15 3.61
CA GLY A 129 10.05 -14.04 3.21
C GLY A 129 9.26 -13.56 1.99
N ARG A 130 9.47 -12.33 1.51
CA ARG A 130 8.60 -11.70 0.52
C ARG A 130 9.32 -10.99 -0.61
N GLN A 131 10.57 -10.58 -0.38
CA GLN A 131 11.33 -9.73 -1.29
C GLN A 131 12.80 -10.15 -1.36
N SER A 132 13.10 -11.44 -1.09
CA SER A 132 14.40 -12.04 -1.34
C SER A 132 14.31 -13.47 -1.90
N PHE A 133 15.31 -13.85 -2.71
CA PHE A 133 15.48 -15.20 -3.25
C PHE A 133 16.90 -15.68 -2.95
N ASN A 134 17.06 -16.98 -2.72
CA ASN A 134 18.38 -17.58 -2.59
C ASN A 134 19.01 -17.72 -3.99
N VAL A 135 20.07 -16.95 -4.23
CA VAL A 135 20.85 -16.97 -5.47
C VAL A 135 22.29 -17.33 -5.11
N TYR A 136 22.72 -18.53 -5.54
CA TYR A 136 24.05 -19.08 -5.27
C TYR A 136 24.43 -19.13 -3.78
N GLY A 137 23.48 -19.49 -2.91
CA GLY A 137 23.71 -19.65 -1.47
C GLY A 137 23.59 -18.34 -0.67
N LYS A 138 23.23 -17.24 -1.30
CA LYS A 138 22.98 -15.94 -0.65
C LYS A 138 21.58 -15.43 -0.91
N GLN A 139 20.94 -14.85 0.10
CA GLN A 139 19.67 -14.16 -0.07
C GLN A 139 19.90 -12.83 -0.80
N ARG A 140 19.27 -12.64 -1.96
CA ARG A 140 19.35 -11.40 -2.73
C ARG A 140 18.01 -10.67 -2.72
N PHE A 141 18.03 -9.39 -2.35
CA PHE A 141 16.87 -8.52 -2.39
C PHE A 141 16.69 -7.87 -3.77
N TRP A 142 15.47 -7.47 -4.12
CA TRP A 142 15.19 -6.79 -5.40
C TRP A 142 14.23 -5.61 -5.25
N GLY A 143 14.28 -4.70 -6.24
CA GLY A 143 13.34 -3.60 -6.37
C GLY A 143 13.45 -2.52 -5.28
N GLY A 144 14.59 -2.41 -4.60
CA GLY A 144 14.85 -1.36 -3.60
C GLY A 144 14.03 -1.50 -2.31
N LEU A 145 13.53 -2.70 -2.00
CA LEU A 145 12.67 -2.95 -0.84
C LEU A 145 13.26 -4.06 0.02
N THR A 146 13.96 -3.66 1.07
CA THR A 146 14.87 -4.56 1.81
C THR A 146 14.48 -4.70 3.28
N VAL A 147 13.77 -3.71 3.82
CA VAL A 147 13.46 -3.59 5.24
C VAL A 147 11.97 -3.78 5.48
N GLU A 148 11.63 -4.48 6.56
CA GLU A 148 10.28 -4.57 7.10
C GLU A 148 10.25 -4.31 8.60
N ALA A 149 9.11 -3.82 9.08
CA ALA A 149 8.86 -3.68 10.50
C ALA A 149 8.61 -5.05 11.14
N TRP A 150 9.16 -5.24 12.34
CA TRP A 150 8.94 -6.46 13.11
C TRP A 150 7.47 -6.67 13.46
N GLY A 151 6.97 -7.87 13.17
CA GLY A 151 5.54 -8.20 13.31
C GLY A 151 4.66 -7.60 12.21
N GLY A 152 5.25 -7.14 11.10
CA GLY A 152 4.53 -6.54 9.98
C GLY A 152 3.82 -5.24 10.35
N GLY A 153 2.72 -4.93 9.67
CA GLY A 153 1.92 -3.73 9.93
C GLY A 153 1.33 -3.71 11.34
N ALA A 154 0.88 -4.86 11.86
CA ALA A 154 0.35 -4.98 13.21
C ALA A 154 1.42 -4.71 14.27
N GLY A 155 2.57 -5.36 14.16
CA GLY A 155 3.70 -5.12 15.07
C GLY A 155 4.23 -3.69 15.00
N LEU A 156 4.21 -3.04 13.83
CA LEU A 156 4.56 -1.62 13.71
C LEU A 156 3.60 -0.73 14.52
N ILE A 157 2.29 -0.93 14.36
CA ILE A 157 1.28 -0.14 15.08
C ILE A 157 1.36 -0.39 16.59
N ASP A 158 1.55 -1.63 17.02
CA ASP A 158 1.68 -1.95 18.45
C ASP A 158 2.90 -1.26 19.07
N GLN A 159 4.06 -1.34 18.41
CA GLN A 159 5.28 -0.66 18.86
C GLN A 159 5.10 0.87 18.92
N LEU A 160 4.55 1.49 17.87
CA LEU A 160 4.32 2.93 17.82
C LEU A 160 3.30 3.39 18.88
N THR A 161 2.24 2.63 19.11
CA THR A 161 1.24 2.90 20.14
C THR A 161 1.90 2.89 21.53
N SER A 162 2.65 1.84 21.86
CA SER A 162 3.36 1.75 23.14
C SER A 162 4.41 2.84 23.33
N ILE A 163 5.10 3.25 22.26
CA ILE A 163 6.04 4.39 22.30
C ILE A 163 5.30 5.69 22.60
N ALA A 164 4.19 5.95 21.90
CA ALA A 164 3.39 7.16 22.08
C ALA A 164 2.85 7.26 23.52
N GLU A 165 2.26 6.19 24.05
CA GLU A 165 1.74 6.13 25.43
C GLU A 165 2.86 6.33 26.47
N ARG A 166 4.03 5.72 26.26
CA ARG A 166 5.20 5.89 27.15
C ARG A 166 5.72 7.33 27.17
N LEU A 167 5.59 8.06 26.06
CA LEU A 167 5.91 9.49 25.97
C LEU A 167 4.75 10.39 26.46
N GLY A 168 3.68 9.79 26.98
CA GLY A 168 2.54 10.48 27.54
C GLY A 168 1.55 11.03 26.51
N VAL A 169 1.57 10.57 25.26
CA VAL A 169 0.49 10.87 24.30
C VAL A 169 -0.82 10.31 24.86
N GLN A 170 -1.90 11.12 24.83
CA GLN A 170 -3.23 10.66 25.22
C GLN A 170 -3.96 10.13 23.98
N ILE A 171 -4.25 8.83 23.93
CA ILE A 171 -4.94 8.21 22.79
C ILE A 171 -6.40 7.92 23.15
N HIS A 172 -7.31 8.53 22.38
CA HIS A 172 -8.75 8.43 22.54
C HIS A 172 -9.30 7.55 21.40
N TYR A 173 -9.79 6.36 21.74
CA TYR A 173 -10.43 5.44 20.81
C TYR A 173 -11.93 5.72 20.70
N ALA A 174 -12.59 5.16 19.67
CA ALA A 174 -14.01 5.42 19.38
C ALA A 174 -14.34 6.93 19.36
N SER A 175 -13.38 7.73 18.92
CA SER A 175 -13.40 9.19 18.98
C SER A 175 -13.26 9.74 17.56
N ARG A 176 -14.40 9.82 16.87
CA ARG A 176 -14.46 10.30 15.49
C ARG A 176 -14.44 11.82 15.48
N ALA A 177 -13.41 12.42 14.88
CA ALA A 177 -13.48 13.83 14.50
C ALA A 177 -14.48 14.02 13.34
N THR A 178 -15.46 14.89 13.53
CA THR A 178 -16.58 15.12 12.58
C THR A 178 -16.63 16.55 12.05
N GLY A 179 -15.93 17.48 12.69
CA GLY A 179 -15.88 18.87 12.26
C GLY A 179 -14.60 19.55 12.72
N LEU A 180 -14.17 20.54 11.93
CA LEU A 180 -13.03 21.37 12.19
C LEU A 180 -13.40 22.83 11.87
N GLN A 181 -13.15 23.73 12.81
CA GLN A 181 -13.50 25.15 12.70
C GLN A 181 -12.35 26.02 13.21
N ARG A 182 -12.18 27.20 12.62
CA ARG A 182 -11.27 28.22 13.14
C ARG A 182 -11.95 28.98 14.29
N ALA A 183 -11.24 29.17 15.40
CA ALA A 183 -11.61 30.10 16.45
C ALA A 183 -10.38 30.92 16.86
N ASP A 184 -10.32 32.17 16.41
CA ASP A 184 -9.17 33.06 16.60
C ASP A 184 -7.84 32.43 16.16
N ASP A 185 -6.91 32.20 17.09
CA ASP A 185 -5.61 31.56 16.84
C ASP A 185 -5.65 30.03 16.99
N GLU A 186 -6.78 29.46 17.43
CA GLU A 186 -6.97 28.03 17.69
C GLU A 186 -7.83 27.34 16.60
N LEU A 187 -7.82 26.01 16.64
CA LEU A 187 -8.70 25.14 15.87
C LEU A 187 -9.61 24.35 16.82
N LEU A 188 -10.91 24.47 16.59
CA LEU A 188 -11.93 23.71 17.29
C LEU A 188 -12.16 22.39 16.56
N VAL A 189 -11.92 21.28 17.26
CA VAL A 189 -12.19 19.93 16.76
C VAL A 189 -13.46 19.40 17.43
N ASN A 190 -14.44 19.02 16.60
CA ASN A 190 -15.67 18.35 17.06
C ASN A 190 -15.46 16.83 17.04
N ILE A 191 -15.62 16.20 18.21
CA ILE A 191 -15.50 14.76 18.43
C ILE A 191 -16.90 14.16 18.67
N ASN A 192 -17.24 13.13 17.90
CA ASN A 192 -18.49 12.38 17.96
C ASN A 192 -19.78 13.22 17.80
N ASN A 193 -19.68 14.47 17.32
CA ASN A 193 -20.79 15.45 17.34
C ASN A 193 -21.29 15.82 18.74
N GLU A 194 -20.48 15.57 19.77
CA GLU A 194 -20.87 15.73 21.17
C GLU A 194 -19.98 16.75 21.89
N THR A 195 -18.68 16.66 21.66
CA THR A 195 -17.69 17.47 22.37
C THR A 195 -16.89 18.29 21.38
N THR A 196 -16.73 19.59 21.66
CA THR A 196 -15.82 20.46 20.92
C THR A 196 -14.65 20.83 21.82
N SER A 197 -13.43 20.67 21.33
CA SER A 197 -12.20 21.01 22.06
C SER A 197 -11.31 21.89 21.20
N ALA A 198 -10.72 22.91 21.82
CA ALA A 198 -9.77 23.81 21.17
C ALA A 198 -8.33 23.27 21.26
N PHE A 199 -7.57 23.48 20.19
CA PHE A 199 -6.17 23.10 20.05
C PHE A 199 -5.41 24.19 19.30
N ASP A 200 -4.15 24.43 19.68
CA ASP A 200 -3.25 25.36 18.98
C ASP A 200 -2.92 24.86 17.57
N ALA A 201 -2.85 23.53 17.39
CA ALA A 201 -2.62 22.90 16.10
C ALA A 201 -3.36 21.56 15.94
N VAL A 202 -3.66 21.22 14.69
CA VAL A 202 -4.30 19.97 14.29
C VAL A 202 -3.51 19.31 13.16
N VAL A 203 -3.14 18.04 13.35
CA VAL A 203 -2.56 17.18 12.30
C VAL A 203 -3.62 16.19 11.81
N LEU A 204 -4.01 16.31 10.54
CA LEU A 204 -4.88 15.35 9.86
C LEU A 204 -4.05 14.18 9.30
N ALA A 205 -4.13 13.02 9.95
CA ALA A 205 -3.40 11.81 9.58
C ALA A 205 -4.32 10.58 9.53
N CYS A 206 -5.55 10.78 9.06
CA CYS A 206 -6.66 9.83 9.14
C CYS A 206 -6.96 9.07 7.83
N GLY A 207 -5.93 8.82 7.01
CA GLY A 207 -6.05 8.06 5.77
C GLY A 207 -6.78 8.80 4.65
N GLY A 208 -7.02 8.09 3.54
CA GLY A 208 -7.74 8.62 2.39
C GLY A 208 -9.24 8.40 2.46
N PHE A 209 -9.82 8.02 1.32
CA PHE A 209 -11.25 7.80 1.16
C PHE A 209 -11.62 6.42 0.60
N GLU A 210 -10.68 5.47 0.58
CA GLU A 210 -10.87 4.14 -0.01
C GLU A 210 -12.00 3.32 0.64
N SER A 211 -12.37 3.62 1.89
CA SER A 211 -13.48 2.95 2.59
C SER A 211 -14.83 3.65 2.35
N SER A 212 -14.87 4.76 1.62
CA SER A 212 -16.11 5.45 1.27
C SER A 212 -16.58 5.02 -0.13
N ALA A 213 -17.60 4.15 -0.20
CA ALA A 213 -18.20 3.73 -1.47
C ALA A 213 -18.64 4.94 -2.32
N GLU A 214 -19.24 5.94 -1.70
CA GLU A 214 -19.70 7.17 -2.36
C GLU A 214 -18.53 7.96 -2.97
N MET A 215 -17.47 8.23 -2.20
CA MET A 215 -16.32 8.98 -2.72
C MET A 215 -15.54 8.17 -3.76
N ARG A 216 -15.50 6.85 -3.63
CA ARG A 216 -14.92 5.97 -4.64
C ARG A 216 -15.65 6.10 -5.97
N ALA A 217 -16.99 5.99 -5.98
CA ALA A 217 -17.78 6.20 -7.19
C ALA A 217 -17.59 7.62 -7.76
N ARG A 218 -17.55 8.63 -6.88
CA ARG A 218 -17.39 10.04 -7.28
C ARG A 218 -16.04 10.35 -7.92
N TYR A 219 -14.94 9.86 -7.34
CA TYR A 219 -13.58 10.29 -7.72
C TYR A 219 -12.79 9.23 -8.49
N LEU A 220 -12.88 7.95 -8.10
CA LEU A 220 -12.20 6.86 -8.81
C LEU A 220 -12.96 6.44 -10.08
N GLY A 221 -14.27 6.67 -10.10
CA GLY A 221 -15.14 6.49 -11.26
C GLY A 221 -16.13 5.34 -11.13
N PRO A 222 -16.80 4.96 -12.23
CA PRO A 222 -17.86 3.94 -12.22
C PRO A 222 -17.40 2.60 -11.62
N ASN A 223 -18.28 1.96 -10.86
CA ASN A 223 -18.13 0.65 -10.22
C ASN A 223 -17.08 0.56 -9.10
N TRP A 224 -16.37 1.65 -8.77
CA TRP A 224 -15.42 1.63 -7.65
C TRP A 224 -16.08 1.50 -6.28
N ASP A 225 -17.37 1.79 -6.17
CA ASP A 225 -18.21 1.47 -5.02
C ASP A 225 -18.34 -0.04 -4.77
N LEU A 226 -18.20 -0.87 -5.82
CA LEU A 226 -18.31 -2.33 -5.76
C LEU A 226 -16.98 -3.04 -5.44
N ALA A 227 -15.85 -2.33 -5.49
CA ALA A 227 -14.56 -2.90 -5.13
C ALA A 227 -14.52 -3.25 -3.63
N LYS A 228 -13.81 -4.31 -3.26
CA LYS A 228 -13.53 -4.62 -1.86
C LYS A 228 -12.44 -3.71 -1.32
N VAL A 229 -12.43 -3.48 -0.02
CA VAL A 229 -11.43 -2.66 0.66
C VAL A 229 -10.40 -3.58 1.31
N ARG A 230 -9.16 -3.49 0.85
CA ARG A 230 -8.00 -4.15 1.44
C ARG A 230 -7.51 -3.30 2.62
N GLY A 231 -8.24 -3.33 3.73
CA GLY A 231 -7.85 -2.58 4.90
C GLY A 231 -8.99 -2.20 5.82
N THR A 232 -8.77 -1.11 6.55
CA THR A 232 -9.73 -0.58 7.51
C THR A 232 -11.03 -0.14 6.85
N GLN A 233 -12.13 -0.22 7.59
CA GLN A 233 -13.43 0.35 7.20
C GLN A 233 -13.55 1.86 7.52
N PHE A 234 -12.55 2.45 8.17
CA PHE A 234 -12.67 3.79 8.76
C PHE A 234 -12.08 4.92 7.90
N ASN A 235 -11.38 4.63 6.80
CA ASN A 235 -10.81 5.65 5.90
C ASN A 235 -11.87 6.18 4.94
N THR A 236 -12.79 7.00 5.47
CA THR A 236 -13.97 7.46 4.73
C THR A 236 -13.86 8.89 4.19
N GLY A 237 -12.65 9.48 4.18
CA GLY A 237 -12.41 10.85 3.70
C GLY A 237 -12.91 11.96 4.63
N ASP A 238 -13.11 11.68 5.92
CA ASP A 238 -13.58 12.67 6.90
C ASP A 238 -12.60 13.84 7.03
N GLY A 239 -11.30 13.56 7.15
CA GLY A 239 -10.26 14.59 7.25
C GLY A 239 -10.19 15.51 6.03
N ILE A 240 -10.37 14.96 4.82
CA ILE A 240 -10.41 15.72 3.57
C ILE A 240 -11.58 16.72 3.62
N ARG A 241 -12.79 16.26 3.98
CA ARG A 241 -13.97 17.14 4.07
C ARG A 241 -13.83 18.22 5.15
N MET A 242 -13.28 17.86 6.31
CA MET A 242 -13.02 18.81 7.39
C MET A 242 -12.05 19.90 6.96
N ALA A 243 -10.96 19.55 6.27
CA ALA A 243 -10.00 20.52 5.75
C ALA A 243 -10.59 21.40 4.65
N GLN A 244 -11.34 20.81 3.71
CA GLN A 244 -12.02 21.56 2.64
C GLN A 244 -13.01 22.60 3.19
N THR A 245 -13.65 22.31 4.32
CA THR A 245 -14.53 23.26 5.02
C THR A 245 -13.77 24.52 5.47
N LEU A 246 -12.47 24.42 5.72
CA LEU A 246 -11.58 25.56 6.02
C LEU A 246 -10.93 26.19 4.78
N GLY A 247 -11.30 25.76 3.58
CA GLY A 247 -10.72 26.25 2.33
C GLY A 247 -9.41 25.56 1.90
N ALA A 248 -9.08 24.40 2.49
CA ALA A 248 -7.88 23.65 2.12
C ALA A 248 -7.88 23.26 0.64
N GLY A 249 -6.78 23.58 -0.03
CA GLY A 249 -6.52 23.20 -1.40
C GLY A 249 -6.28 21.69 -1.55
N THR A 250 -6.63 21.16 -2.71
CA THR A 250 -6.41 19.75 -3.05
C THR A 250 -5.41 19.57 -4.18
N THR A 251 -4.80 18.38 -4.26
CA THR A 251 -3.83 18.02 -5.30
C THR A 251 -3.72 16.50 -5.47
N GLY A 252 -2.88 16.05 -6.41
CA GLY A 252 -2.67 14.64 -6.73
C GLY A 252 -3.67 14.08 -7.74
N HIS A 253 -3.72 12.74 -7.86
CA HIS A 253 -4.57 12.05 -8.81
C HIS A 253 -5.82 11.49 -8.13
N TRP A 254 -6.93 12.23 -8.16
CA TRP A 254 -8.19 11.84 -7.51
C TRP A 254 -8.82 10.57 -8.09
N SER A 255 -8.58 10.27 -9.37
CA SER A 255 -8.98 9.00 -10.00
C SER A 255 -7.88 7.93 -9.94
N GLY A 256 -6.83 8.19 -9.17
CA GLY A 256 -5.70 7.31 -8.92
C GLY A 256 -5.83 6.60 -7.57
N CYS A 257 -5.56 5.30 -7.56
CA CYS A 257 -5.47 4.52 -6.34
C CYS A 257 -4.56 3.31 -6.53
N HIS A 258 -4.09 2.76 -5.43
CA HIS A 258 -3.47 1.44 -5.38
C HIS A 258 -4.58 0.39 -5.25
N ALA A 259 -4.72 -0.49 -6.24
CA ALA A 259 -5.64 -1.62 -6.19
C ALA A 259 -5.01 -2.91 -6.73
N VAL A 260 -5.29 -4.02 -6.06
CA VAL A 260 -4.64 -5.32 -6.33
C VAL A 260 -5.65 -6.40 -6.73
N ALA A 261 -5.13 -7.48 -7.31
CA ALA A 261 -5.86 -8.74 -7.38
C ALA A 261 -6.05 -9.29 -5.96
N TRP A 262 -7.30 -9.46 -5.58
CA TRP A 262 -7.75 -9.84 -4.25
C TRP A 262 -8.65 -11.07 -4.35
N ASP A 263 -8.67 -11.94 -3.35
CA ASP A 263 -9.47 -13.16 -3.40
C ASP A 263 -10.96 -12.87 -3.59
N LEU A 264 -11.61 -13.63 -4.48
CA LEU A 264 -13.03 -13.46 -4.79
C LEU A 264 -13.93 -13.67 -3.56
N ASN A 265 -13.52 -14.49 -2.58
CA ASN A 265 -14.28 -14.73 -1.34
C ASN A 265 -13.82 -13.87 -0.16
N ALA A 266 -12.87 -12.95 -0.35
CA ALA A 266 -12.44 -12.06 0.72
C ALA A 266 -13.61 -11.22 1.30
N PRO A 267 -13.57 -10.83 2.57
CA PRO A 267 -14.57 -9.93 3.14
C PRO A 267 -14.58 -8.54 2.48
N GLU A 268 -15.64 -7.77 2.72
CA GLU A 268 -15.80 -6.40 2.20
C GLU A 268 -14.64 -5.48 2.63
N PHE A 269 -14.19 -5.63 3.87
CA PHE A 269 -13.04 -4.94 4.45
C PHE A 269 -11.95 -5.94 4.83
N GLY A 270 -10.76 -5.45 5.19
CA GLY A 270 -9.66 -6.31 5.62
C GLY A 270 -10.02 -7.12 6.87
N ASP A 271 -9.60 -8.37 6.89
CA ASP A 271 -9.68 -9.26 8.05
C ASP A 271 -8.28 -9.49 8.60
N LEU A 272 -8.06 -9.12 9.87
CA LEU A 272 -6.75 -9.24 10.52
C LEU A 272 -6.35 -10.70 10.80
N ALA A 273 -7.29 -11.65 10.81
CA ALA A 273 -6.98 -13.07 11.03
C ALA A 273 -6.23 -13.67 9.82
N VAL A 274 -6.58 -13.26 8.61
CA VAL A 274 -5.92 -13.66 7.36
C VAL A 274 -4.88 -12.62 6.92
N GLY A 275 -5.11 -11.35 7.24
CA GLY A 275 -4.27 -10.22 6.90
C GLY A 275 -4.12 -10.06 5.39
N ASP A 276 -2.88 -10.09 4.92
CA ASP A 276 -2.55 -9.93 3.52
C ASP A 276 -2.63 -11.21 2.68
N GLY A 277 -2.98 -12.35 3.28
CA GLY A 277 -3.10 -13.64 2.59
C GLY A 277 -4.18 -13.69 1.50
N PHE A 278 -5.13 -12.74 1.46
CA PHE A 278 -6.12 -12.66 0.39
C PHE A 278 -5.56 -12.13 -0.94
N GLN A 279 -4.36 -11.56 -0.97
CA GLN A 279 -3.74 -11.11 -2.21
C GLN A 279 -3.50 -12.29 -3.17
N LYS A 280 -3.51 -12.03 -4.48
CA LYS A 280 -3.21 -13.05 -5.50
C LYS A 280 -2.28 -12.49 -6.57
N HIS A 281 -0.99 -12.58 -6.30
CA HIS A 281 0.07 -11.88 -7.03
C HIS A 281 1.03 -12.76 -7.82
N SER A 282 0.78 -14.06 -7.88
CA SER A 282 1.55 -15.01 -8.71
C SER A 282 1.09 -15.04 -10.17
N TYR A 283 0.19 -14.15 -10.58
CA TYR A 283 -0.30 -14.01 -11.95
C TYR A 283 0.78 -13.95 -13.05
N PRO A 284 2.03 -13.50 -12.84
CA PRO A 284 3.03 -13.53 -13.91
C PRO A 284 3.31 -14.94 -14.44
N PHE A 285 3.07 -15.99 -13.66
CA PHE A 285 3.31 -17.38 -14.06
C PHE A 285 2.12 -18.05 -14.74
N GLY A 286 0.98 -17.36 -14.84
CA GLY A 286 -0.24 -17.88 -15.44
C GLY A 286 -0.85 -16.92 -16.45
N ILE A 287 -2.15 -17.12 -16.71
CA ILE A 287 -3.01 -16.21 -17.47
C ILE A 287 -4.22 -15.78 -16.63
N MET A 288 -4.77 -14.61 -16.92
CA MET A 288 -6.02 -14.12 -16.31
C MET A 288 -7.17 -14.23 -17.31
N ILE A 289 -8.28 -14.82 -16.86
CA ILE A 289 -9.48 -15.07 -17.66
C ILE A 289 -10.67 -14.33 -17.05
N ASN A 290 -11.34 -13.48 -17.83
CA ASN A 290 -12.56 -12.79 -17.38
C ASN A 290 -13.81 -13.69 -17.52
N ALA A 291 -14.99 -13.17 -17.17
CA ALA A 291 -16.25 -13.90 -17.29
C ALA A 291 -16.58 -14.37 -18.73
N ASN A 292 -16.05 -13.70 -19.76
CA ASN A 292 -16.25 -14.08 -21.15
C ASN A 292 -15.30 -15.20 -21.62
N GLY A 293 -14.44 -15.75 -20.74
CA GLY A 293 -13.44 -16.75 -21.13
C GLY A 293 -12.24 -16.15 -21.89
N GLU A 294 -12.00 -14.85 -21.78
CA GLU A 294 -10.98 -14.12 -22.54
C GLU A 294 -9.86 -13.58 -21.64
N ARG A 295 -8.65 -13.49 -22.20
CA ARG A 295 -7.57 -12.69 -21.62
C ARG A 295 -7.84 -11.20 -21.83
N PHE A 296 -7.41 -10.37 -20.89
CA PHE A 296 -7.69 -8.93 -20.92
C PHE A 296 -6.48 -8.03 -20.57
N LEU A 297 -5.34 -8.61 -20.14
CA LEU A 297 -4.12 -7.86 -19.85
C LEU A 297 -2.85 -8.68 -20.13
N ASP A 298 -1.70 -8.01 -20.16
CA ASP A 298 -0.38 -8.67 -20.22
C ASP A 298 0.07 -9.03 -18.79
N GLU A 299 -0.09 -10.30 -18.41
CA GLU A 299 0.28 -10.80 -17.10
C GLU A 299 1.81 -10.77 -16.88
N GLY A 300 2.60 -10.69 -17.97
CA GLY A 300 4.07 -10.68 -17.96
C GLY A 300 4.70 -9.31 -18.23
N ALA A 301 3.94 -8.20 -18.18
CA ALA A 301 4.41 -6.87 -18.58
C ALA A 301 5.67 -6.38 -17.82
N ASP A 302 5.73 -6.67 -16.52
CA ASP A 302 6.89 -6.37 -15.68
C ASP A 302 6.86 -7.29 -14.44
N PHE A 303 7.87 -7.16 -13.57
CA PHE A 303 7.82 -7.82 -12.27
C PHE A 303 6.61 -7.38 -11.45
N ARG A 304 6.09 -8.32 -10.64
CA ARG A 304 4.92 -8.14 -9.77
C ARG A 304 4.93 -6.80 -9.05
N ASN A 305 6.04 -6.40 -8.42
CA ASN A 305 6.16 -5.18 -7.61
C ASN A 305 5.93 -3.87 -8.40
N TYR A 306 5.92 -3.91 -9.73
CA TYR A 306 5.63 -2.76 -10.58
C TYR A 306 4.25 -2.82 -11.26
N THR A 307 3.58 -3.98 -11.25
CA THR A 307 2.28 -4.18 -11.91
C THR A 307 1.14 -4.45 -10.94
N TYR A 308 1.41 -5.00 -9.75
CA TYR A 308 0.37 -5.45 -8.82
C TYR A 308 -0.60 -4.34 -8.40
N ALA A 309 -0.08 -3.12 -8.22
CA ALA A 309 -0.85 -2.00 -7.70
C ALA A 309 -1.81 -1.36 -8.73
N LYS A 310 -1.74 -1.79 -10.00
CA LYS A 310 -2.68 -1.37 -11.07
C LYS A 310 -3.62 -2.49 -11.53
N TYR A 311 -3.26 -3.77 -11.39
CA TYR A 311 -4.06 -4.87 -11.95
C TYR A 311 -5.39 -5.13 -11.22
N GLY A 312 -5.55 -4.66 -9.98
CA GLY A 312 -6.89 -4.66 -9.36
C GLY A 312 -7.91 -3.84 -10.16
N ARG A 313 -7.49 -2.69 -10.70
CA ARG A 313 -8.33 -1.84 -11.56
C ARG A 313 -8.72 -2.55 -12.85
N GLU A 314 -7.78 -3.25 -13.49
CA GLU A 314 -8.06 -4.01 -14.71
C GLU A 314 -9.09 -5.12 -14.46
N ILE A 315 -9.01 -5.80 -13.32
CA ILE A 315 -10.01 -6.80 -12.88
C ILE A 315 -11.37 -6.15 -12.63
N LEU A 316 -11.40 -4.98 -11.97
CA LEU A 316 -12.64 -4.24 -11.74
C LEU A 316 -13.33 -3.84 -13.04
N GLN A 317 -12.60 -3.59 -14.12
CA GLN A 317 -13.16 -3.23 -15.42
C GLN A 317 -13.73 -4.43 -16.19
N GLN A 318 -13.47 -5.66 -15.74
CA GLN A 318 -14.00 -6.86 -16.40
C GLN A 318 -15.49 -7.07 -16.10
N PRO A 319 -16.22 -7.78 -16.98
CA PRO A 319 -17.61 -8.13 -16.72
C PRO A 319 -17.75 -8.82 -15.36
N ASN A 320 -18.74 -8.37 -14.57
CA ASN A 320 -19.02 -8.83 -13.22
C ASN A 320 -17.87 -8.60 -12.20
N HIS A 321 -16.87 -7.80 -12.53
CA HIS A 321 -15.79 -7.37 -11.60
C HIS A 321 -14.94 -8.52 -11.02
N PHE A 322 -14.82 -9.62 -11.75
CA PHE A 322 -13.98 -10.75 -11.37
C PHE A 322 -13.17 -11.29 -12.55
N ALA A 323 -12.14 -12.06 -12.21
CA ALA A 323 -11.38 -12.88 -13.13
C ALA A 323 -10.94 -14.18 -12.43
N TRP A 324 -10.41 -15.12 -13.21
CA TRP A 324 -9.74 -16.32 -12.73
C TRP A 324 -8.28 -16.29 -13.16
N GLN A 325 -7.36 -16.53 -12.22
CA GLN A 325 -5.95 -16.76 -12.55
C GLN A 325 -5.73 -18.25 -12.77
N VAL A 326 -5.26 -18.65 -13.95
CA VAL A 326 -5.12 -20.05 -14.36
C VAL A 326 -3.64 -20.42 -14.44
N PHE A 327 -3.30 -21.53 -13.81
CA PHE A 327 -1.96 -22.11 -13.73
C PHE A 327 -1.98 -23.58 -14.07
N ASP A 328 -0.83 -24.10 -14.50
CA ASP A 328 -0.62 -25.53 -14.69
C ASP A 328 0.47 -26.06 -13.75
N ALA A 329 0.64 -27.38 -13.71
CA ALA A 329 1.51 -28.05 -12.75
C ALA A 329 2.99 -27.65 -12.85
N LYS A 330 3.43 -27.06 -13.97
CA LYS A 330 4.81 -26.61 -14.15
C LYS A 330 5.17 -25.45 -13.23
N VAL A 331 4.20 -24.67 -12.76
CA VAL A 331 4.44 -23.43 -12.00
C VAL A 331 3.72 -23.38 -10.65
N THR A 332 2.87 -24.34 -10.30
CA THR A 332 2.14 -24.34 -9.01
C THR A 332 3.06 -24.28 -7.79
N HIS A 333 4.26 -24.89 -7.87
CA HIS A 333 5.28 -24.83 -6.83
C HIS A 333 5.89 -23.44 -6.64
N LEU A 334 5.78 -22.53 -7.62
CA LEU A 334 6.24 -21.14 -7.56
C LEU A 334 5.20 -20.19 -6.96
N LEU A 335 3.95 -20.65 -6.77
CA LEU A 335 2.90 -19.81 -6.22
C LEU A 335 3.22 -19.45 -4.77
N ARG A 336 2.92 -18.20 -4.41
CA ARG A 336 3.06 -17.65 -3.07
C ARG A 336 2.08 -18.31 -2.07
N ASP A 337 2.39 -18.21 -0.78
CA ASP A 337 1.58 -18.81 0.30
C ASP A 337 0.15 -18.26 0.38
N GLU A 338 -0.09 -17.07 -0.16
CA GLU A 338 -1.43 -16.47 -0.32
C GLU A 338 -2.37 -17.32 -1.22
N TYR A 339 -1.85 -18.28 -1.97
CA TYR A 339 -2.63 -19.28 -2.75
C TYR A 339 -2.95 -20.56 -1.95
N ARG A 340 -2.46 -20.65 -0.72
CA ARG A 340 -2.57 -21.83 0.17
C ARG A 340 -3.36 -21.54 1.45
N ILE A 341 -3.93 -20.35 1.58
CA ILE A 341 -4.80 -20.01 2.70
C ILE A 341 -6.10 -20.84 2.65
N ARG A 342 -6.73 -21.03 3.80
CA ARG A 342 -7.98 -21.82 3.88
C ARG A 342 -9.12 -21.16 3.12
N GLU A 343 -9.15 -19.83 3.09
CA GLU A 343 -10.21 -19.01 2.50
C GLU A 343 -10.05 -18.85 0.98
N VAL A 344 -9.10 -19.55 0.35
CA VAL A 344 -8.80 -19.39 -1.07
C VAL A 344 -9.96 -19.83 -1.97
N THR A 345 -10.31 -18.98 -2.94
CA THR A 345 -11.26 -19.38 -3.99
C THR A 345 -10.53 -20.16 -5.08
N LYS A 346 -10.57 -21.50 -5.04
CA LYS A 346 -9.83 -22.39 -5.94
C LYS A 346 -10.71 -23.48 -6.55
N VAL A 347 -10.46 -23.79 -7.82
CA VAL A 347 -10.90 -25.02 -8.50
C VAL A 347 -9.71 -25.71 -9.18
N ALA A 348 -9.80 -27.01 -9.43
CA ALA A 348 -8.73 -27.77 -10.07
C ALA A 348 -9.30 -28.94 -10.89
N ALA A 349 -8.64 -29.25 -12.01
CA ALA A 349 -9.03 -30.33 -12.90
C ALA A 349 -7.83 -30.88 -13.69
N ASP A 350 -7.98 -32.07 -14.24
CA ASP A 350 -6.93 -32.73 -15.03
C ASP A 350 -6.93 -32.29 -16.51
N SER A 351 -7.95 -31.55 -16.96
CA SER A 351 -8.02 -30.97 -18.31
C SER A 351 -8.52 -29.52 -18.30
N ILE A 352 -8.21 -28.78 -19.37
CA ILE A 352 -8.65 -27.38 -19.55
C ILE A 352 -10.18 -27.30 -19.66
N GLU A 353 -10.81 -28.24 -20.35
CA GLU A 353 -12.27 -28.28 -20.52
C GLU A 353 -12.96 -28.47 -19.16
N ALA A 354 -12.52 -29.46 -18.37
CA ALA A 354 -13.07 -29.71 -17.05
C ALA A 354 -12.79 -28.57 -16.07
N LEU A 355 -11.65 -27.88 -16.21
CA LEU A 355 -11.36 -26.68 -15.41
C LEU A 355 -12.33 -25.54 -15.77
N GLY A 356 -12.60 -25.34 -17.06
CA GLY A 356 -13.56 -24.35 -17.57
C GLY A 356 -14.96 -24.53 -16.98
N GLU A 357 -15.44 -25.77 -16.94
CA GLU A 357 -16.75 -26.11 -16.35
C GLU A 357 -16.85 -25.82 -14.85
N GLN A 358 -15.72 -25.88 -14.13
CA GLN A 358 -15.67 -25.59 -12.69
C GLN A 358 -15.52 -24.09 -12.37
N MET A 359 -15.01 -23.27 -13.29
CA MET A 359 -14.84 -21.83 -13.09
C MET A 359 -16.19 -21.11 -13.18
N THR A 360 -16.90 -21.02 -12.05
CA THR A 360 -18.22 -20.37 -11.96
C THR A 360 -18.21 -18.97 -12.59
N GLY A 361 -19.19 -18.72 -13.46
CA GLY A 361 -19.39 -17.43 -14.13
C GLY A 361 -18.53 -17.20 -15.37
N VAL A 362 -17.70 -18.16 -15.78
CA VAL A 362 -16.86 -18.09 -17.00
C VAL A 362 -17.52 -18.82 -18.17
N ASP A 363 -17.44 -18.27 -19.38
CA ASP A 363 -17.71 -19.01 -20.61
C ASP A 363 -16.62 -20.08 -20.84
N ALA A 364 -16.93 -21.32 -20.46
CA ALA A 364 -16.02 -22.45 -20.56
C ALA A 364 -15.58 -22.77 -22.00
N GLN A 365 -16.47 -22.59 -23.00
CA GLN A 365 -16.14 -22.88 -24.39
C GLN A 365 -15.17 -21.85 -24.96
N GLN A 366 -15.40 -20.57 -24.67
CA GLN A 366 -14.50 -19.50 -25.07
C GLN A 366 -13.16 -19.60 -24.34
N PHE A 367 -13.17 -19.96 -23.05
CA PHE A 367 -11.95 -20.22 -22.28
C PHE A 367 -11.06 -21.29 -22.94
N SER A 368 -11.60 -22.46 -23.31
CA SER A 368 -10.81 -23.51 -23.96
C SER A 368 -10.18 -23.03 -25.28
N LYS A 369 -10.90 -22.23 -26.08
CA LYS A 369 -10.36 -21.61 -27.30
C LYS A 369 -9.23 -20.62 -26.98
N THR A 370 -9.39 -19.80 -25.95
CA THR A 370 -8.37 -18.86 -25.48
C THR A 370 -7.09 -19.59 -25.09
N VAL A 371 -7.19 -20.69 -24.33
CA VAL A 371 -6.02 -21.48 -23.93
C VAL A 371 -5.35 -22.13 -25.15
N GLN A 372 -6.12 -22.69 -26.08
CA GLN A 372 -5.58 -23.28 -27.30
C GLN A 372 -4.79 -22.25 -28.12
N ALA A 373 -5.37 -21.07 -28.34
CA ALA A 373 -4.70 -19.98 -29.07
C ALA A 373 -3.46 -19.47 -28.32
N PHE A 374 -3.55 -19.34 -26.99
CA PHE A 374 -2.42 -18.93 -26.16
C PHE A 374 -1.27 -19.92 -26.25
N ASN A 375 -1.53 -21.21 -26.06
CA ASN A 375 -0.52 -22.27 -26.13
C ASN A 375 0.19 -22.29 -27.49
N ALA A 376 -0.54 -22.13 -28.60
CA ALA A 376 0.03 -22.11 -29.94
C ALA A 376 0.92 -20.88 -30.20
N ALA A 377 0.68 -19.78 -29.49
CA ALA A 377 1.40 -18.52 -29.65
C ALA A 377 2.69 -18.42 -28.83
N VAL A 378 2.92 -19.32 -27.87
CA VAL A 378 4.08 -19.27 -26.96
C VAL A 378 5.38 -19.59 -27.72
N GLN A 379 6.38 -18.72 -27.59
CA GLN A 379 7.73 -18.95 -28.11
C GLN A 379 8.55 -19.85 -27.17
N THR A 380 8.30 -21.17 -27.23
CA THR A 380 8.95 -22.17 -26.37
C THR A 380 10.45 -22.33 -26.58
N SER A 381 11.00 -21.81 -27.68
CA SER A 381 12.45 -21.76 -27.95
C SER A 381 13.19 -20.81 -27.00
N ILE A 382 12.50 -19.87 -26.35
CA ILE A 382 13.07 -19.00 -25.33
C ILE A 382 12.94 -19.72 -23.98
N PRO A 383 14.04 -19.97 -23.23
CA PRO A 383 13.98 -20.62 -21.93
C PRO A 383 13.12 -19.83 -20.93
N PHE A 384 12.43 -20.54 -20.05
CA PHE A 384 11.72 -19.94 -18.93
C PHE A 384 12.68 -19.65 -17.78
N ASP A 385 12.66 -18.41 -17.27
CA ASP A 385 13.40 -18.02 -16.07
C ASP A 385 12.54 -17.08 -15.21
N PRO A 386 12.03 -17.53 -14.05
CA PRO A 386 11.13 -16.73 -13.22
C PRO A 386 11.86 -15.57 -12.50
N THR A 387 13.19 -15.50 -12.56
CA THR A 387 14.01 -14.54 -11.81
C THR A 387 14.39 -13.30 -12.62
N VAL A 388 14.23 -13.35 -13.95
CA VAL A 388 14.50 -12.25 -14.87
C VAL A 388 13.32 -12.02 -15.80
N LYS A 389 13.28 -10.86 -16.46
CA LYS A 389 12.40 -10.67 -17.63
C LYS A 389 12.94 -11.49 -18.79
N ASP A 390 12.55 -12.75 -18.83
CA ASP A 390 13.10 -13.79 -19.71
C ASP A 390 12.80 -13.57 -21.21
N GLY A 391 11.85 -12.67 -21.52
CA GLY A 391 11.41 -12.40 -22.88
C GLY A 391 10.67 -13.57 -23.55
N ARG A 392 10.37 -14.65 -22.80
CA ARG A 392 9.58 -15.79 -23.25
C ARG A 392 8.13 -15.33 -23.40
N ARG A 393 7.74 -15.09 -24.65
CA ARG A 393 6.54 -14.32 -24.99
C ARG A 393 5.57 -15.07 -25.88
N THR A 394 4.38 -14.50 -26.06
CA THR A 394 3.46 -14.90 -27.13
C THR A 394 3.62 -14.03 -28.38
N SER A 395 3.24 -14.56 -29.56
CA SER A 395 3.19 -13.82 -30.83
C SER A 395 1.88 -14.06 -31.56
N GLY A 396 1.35 -13.03 -32.23
CA GLY A 396 0.12 -13.15 -33.04
C GLY A 396 -1.20 -13.10 -32.27
N LEU A 397 -1.17 -12.86 -30.95
CA LEU A 397 -2.36 -12.62 -30.13
C LEU A 397 -2.67 -11.12 -30.07
N ALA A 398 -3.95 -10.76 -29.90
CA ALA A 398 -4.38 -9.38 -29.66
C ALA A 398 -3.74 -8.79 -28.38
N ILE A 399 -3.57 -9.63 -27.35
CA ILE A 399 -2.88 -9.30 -26.11
C ILE A 399 -1.65 -10.19 -26.02
N ALA A 400 -0.47 -9.59 -26.18
CA ALA A 400 0.78 -10.29 -25.95
C ALA A 400 0.94 -10.60 -24.45
N LYS A 401 1.62 -11.71 -24.15
CA LYS A 401 2.26 -11.93 -22.86
C LYS A 401 3.75 -11.74 -23.08
N THR A 402 4.37 -10.73 -22.47
CA THR A 402 5.71 -10.29 -22.85
C THR A 402 6.85 -11.08 -22.20
N ASN A 403 6.59 -11.70 -21.05
CA ASN A 403 7.54 -12.54 -20.30
C ASN A 403 6.82 -13.72 -19.66
N TRP A 404 7.57 -14.77 -19.31
CA TRP A 404 7.10 -15.92 -18.55
C TRP A 404 5.91 -16.65 -19.19
N ALA A 405 5.76 -16.57 -20.52
CA ALA A 405 4.71 -17.30 -21.22
C ALA A 405 5.03 -18.81 -21.21
N ASN A 406 4.24 -19.59 -20.48
CA ASN A 406 4.30 -21.04 -20.49
C ASN A 406 3.00 -21.60 -21.06
N PRO A 407 3.04 -22.55 -22.01
CA PRO A 407 1.83 -23.24 -22.44
C PRO A 407 1.17 -23.90 -21.22
N LEU A 408 -0.15 -23.83 -21.12
CA LEU A 408 -0.96 -24.57 -20.15
C LEU A 408 -1.27 -25.94 -20.77
N ASP A 409 -0.34 -26.89 -20.62
CA ASP A 409 -0.41 -28.22 -21.27
C ASP A 409 -0.11 -29.38 -20.31
N THR A 410 0.18 -29.09 -19.04
CA THR A 410 0.56 -30.10 -18.05
C THR A 410 -0.35 -30.04 -16.83
N GLY A 411 -1.28 -30.99 -16.73
CA GLY A 411 -2.18 -31.13 -15.57
C GLY A 411 -1.46 -31.62 -14.29
N PRO A 412 -2.10 -31.50 -13.11
CA PRO A 412 -3.39 -30.85 -12.91
C PRO A 412 -3.31 -29.33 -13.12
N PHE A 413 -4.40 -28.76 -13.61
CA PHE A 413 -4.57 -27.32 -13.78
C PHE A 413 -5.31 -26.75 -12.57
N GLU A 414 -4.93 -25.54 -12.16
CA GLU A 414 -5.52 -24.86 -11.01
C GLU A 414 -5.98 -23.47 -11.43
N ALA A 415 -7.19 -23.08 -11.02
CA ALA A 415 -7.70 -21.72 -11.23
C ALA A 415 -8.12 -21.08 -9.91
N TYR A 416 -7.80 -19.79 -9.76
CA TYR A 416 -8.01 -19.02 -8.56
C TYR A 416 -8.88 -17.79 -8.83
N GLY A 417 -10.03 -17.70 -8.16
CA GLY A 417 -10.98 -16.62 -8.33
C GLY A 417 -10.48 -15.33 -7.69
N VAL A 418 -10.47 -14.24 -8.45
CA VAL A 418 -10.00 -12.92 -8.00
C VAL A 418 -10.97 -11.81 -8.35
N THR A 419 -10.96 -10.76 -7.52
CA THR A 419 -11.64 -9.48 -7.71
C THR A 419 -10.68 -8.33 -7.40
N CYS A 420 -11.19 -7.10 -7.37
CA CYS A 420 -10.43 -5.90 -7.05
C CYS A 420 -10.46 -5.60 -5.54
N GLY A 421 -9.27 -5.49 -4.94
CA GLY A 421 -9.08 -4.93 -3.60
C GLY A 421 -8.44 -3.55 -3.67
N VAL A 422 -9.18 -2.49 -3.35
CA VAL A 422 -8.62 -1.13 -3.21
C VAL A 422 -7.84 -1.03 -1.90
N THR A 423 -6.62 -0.50 -1.96
CA THR A 423 -5.80 -0.30 -0.77
C THR A 423 -5.85 1.15 -0.32
N PHE A 424 -5.49 2.12 -1.18
CA PHE A 424 -5.40 3.52 -0.77
C PHE A 424 -5.47 4.45 -1.99
N THR A 425 -5.82 5.71 -1.76
CA THR A 425 -6.09 6.74 -2.78
C THR A 425 -4.91 7.71 -2.94
N PHE A 426 -4.75 8.29 -4.13
CA PHE A 426 -3.60 9.16 -4.45
C PHE A 426 -3.93 10.66 -4.49
N GLY A 427 -5.21 11.03 -4.48
CA GLY A 427 -5.67 12.41 -4.36
C GLY A 427 -5.86 12.79 -2.89
N GLY A 428 -5.51 14.03 -2.53
CA GLY A 428 -5.54 14.47 -1.14
C GLY A 428 -5.35 15.98 -0.98
N LEU A 429 -4.99 16.39 0.23
CA LEU A 429 -4.71 17.77 0.56
C LEU A 429 -3.35 18.22 0.03
N ARG A 430 -3.27 19.50 -0.34
CA ARG A 430 -2.01 20.16 -0.67
C ARG A 430 -1.30 20.58 0.61
N VAL A 431 -0.01 20.26 0.71
CA VAL A 431 0.86 20.67 1.81
C VAL A 431 2.17 21.24 1.27
N ASN A 432 2.87 22.02 2.09
CA ASN A 432 4.26 22.39 1.82
C ASN A 432 5.26 21.37 2.40
N ASP A 433 6.56 21.67 2.30
CA ASP A 433 7.70 20.91 2.84
C ASP A 433 7.69 20.77 4.38
N THR A 434 6.94 21.61 5.10
CA THR A 434 6.70 21.48 6.56
C THR A 434 5.43 20.68 6.89
N ALA A 435 4.78 20.09 5.89
CA ALA A 435 3.50 19.39 5.99
C ALA A 435 2.32 20.27 6.46
N ALA A 436 2.47 21.60 6.40
CA ALA A 436 1.40 22.55 6.66
C ALA A 436 0.42 22.56 5.48
N VAL A 437 -0.88 22.56 5.78
CA VAL A 437 -1.93 22.55 4.75
C VAL A 437 -2.01 23.91 4.08
N LEU A 438 -2.06 23.89 2.75
CA LEU A 438 -2.24 25.07 1.92
C LEU A 438 -3.71 25.23 1.54
N ASP A 439 -4.19 26.46 1.45
CA ASP A 439 -5.50 26.78 0.89
C ASP A 439 -5.49 26.75 -0.65
N GLU A 440 -6.62 27.04 -1.29
CA GLU A 440 -6.74 27.09 -2.76
C GLU A 440 -5.85 28.18 -3.42
N ASN A 441 -5.45 29.22 -2.68
CA ASN A 441 -4.56 30.28 -3.15
C ASN A 441 -3.07 29.94 -2.94
N GLY A 442 -2.77 28.88 -2.17
CA GLY A 442 -1.42 28.48 -1.80
C GLY A 442 -0.93 29.09 -0.48
N ASP A 443 -1.80 29.78 0.26
CA ASP A 443 -1.48 30.35 1.57
C ASP A 443 -1.62 29.29 2.67
N LEU A 444 -0.86 29.43 3.76
CA LEU A 444 -0.91 28.51 4.89
C LEU A 444 -2.24 28.63 5.63
N ILE A 445 -2.92 27.49 5.84
CA ILE A 445 -3.95 27.39 6.87
C ILE A 445 -3.23 27.21 8.21
N ARG A 446 -2.97 28.33 8.91
CA ARG A 446 -2.25 28.36 10.20
C ARG A 446 -2.74 27.27 11.15
N GLY A 447 -1.82 26.57 11.82
CA GLY A 447 -2.15 25.50 12.77
C GLY A 447 -2.68 24.20 12.15
N LEU A 448 -2.93 24.11 10.84
CA LEU A 448 -3.40 22.90 10.19
C LEU A 448 -2.29 22.20 9.40
N PHE A 449 -2.09 20.92 9.70
CA PHE A 449 -1.10 20.06 9.08
C PHE A 449 -1.75 18.78 8.56
N ALA A 450 -1.11 18.10 7.62
CA ALA A 450 -1.58 16.82 7.09
C ALA A 450 -0.43 15.85 6.83
N ALA A 451 -0.69 14.56 7.02
CA ALA A 451 0.32 13.51 6.84
C ALA A 451 -0.27 12.18 6.37
N GLY A 452 0.60 11.35 5.79
CA GLY A 452 0.25 10.02 5.30
C GLY A 452 -0.52 10.05 3.98
N GLU A 453 -1.43 9.09 3.80
CA GLU A 453 -2.23 8.96 2.57
C GLU A 453 -3.06 10.22 2.25
N LEU A 454 -3.38 11.02 3.28
CA LEU A 454 -4.19 12.21 3.14
C LEU A 454 -3.46 13.33 2.35
N VAL A 455 -2.15 13.24 2.20
CA VAL A 455 -1.32 14.17 1.40
C VAL A 455 -1.37 13.78 -0.08
N GLY A 456 -1.86 14.69 -0.92
CA GLY A 456 -1.82 14.54 -2.37
C GLY A 456 -0.46 14.92 -2.97
N GLY A 457 -0.20 14.49 -4.21
CA GLY A 457 0.96 14.94 -4.99
C GLY A 457 2.18 14.01 -4.95
N LEU A 458 2.23 13.05 -4.01
CA LEU A 458 3.31 12.06 -3.97
C LEU A 458 3.16 10.98 -5.05
N TYR A 459 1.93 10.46 -5.23
CA TYR A 459 1.63 9.33 -6.10
C TYR A 459 0.56 9.67 -7.14
N TYR A 460 0.56 8.97 -8.28
CA TYR A 460 -0.34 9.27 -9.40
C TYR A 460 -0.89 8.03 -10.10
N HIS A 461 -0.12 7.39 -10.98
CA HIS A 461 -0.58 6.22 -11.73
C HIS A 461 -0.21 4.91 -11.04
N ASN A 462 0.86 4.96 -10.26
CA ASN A 462 1.38 3.88 -9.45
C ASN A 462 2.22 4.48 -8.30
N TYR A 463 2.74 3.63 -7.42
CA TYR A 463 3.66 4.03 -6.36
C TYR A 463 4.77 2.97 -6.16
N PRO A 464 5.98 3.35 -5.68
CA PRO A 464 6.99 2.39 -5.32
C PRO A 464 6.56 1.55 -4.09
N GLY A 465 6.56 0.22 -4.21
CA GLY A 465 6.19 -0.66 -3.09
C GLY A 465 7.00 -0.33 -1.82
N GLY A 466 6.31 -0.23 -0.67
CA GLY A 466 6.90 0.14 0.63
C GLY A 466 7.06 1.66 0.88
N SER A 467 6.90 2.52 -0.13
CA SER A 467 7.01 3.98 0.08
C SER A 467 5.82 4.56 0.82
N GLY A 468 4.65 3.91 0.82
CA GLY A 468 3.46 4.39 1.53
C GLY A 468 3.65 4.47 3.06
N LEU A 469 4.21 3.42 3.67
CA LEU A 469 4.56 3.45 5.10
C LEU A 469 5.67 4.46 5.37
N MET A 470 6.66 4.56 4.47
CA MET A 470 7.73 5.54 4.62
C MET A 470 7.20 6.98 4.58
N ALA A 471 6.37 7.31 3.60
CA ALA A 471 5.72 8.61 3.49
C ALA A 471 4.88 8.89 4.75
N GLY A 472 4.10 7.91 5.22
CA GLY A 472 3.41 8.06 6.51
C GLY A 472 4.34 8.46 7.65
N ALA A 473 5.48 7.78 7.80
CA ALA A 473 6.43 8.07 8.87
C ALA A 473 7.13 9.43 8.71
N VAL A 474 7.63 9.75 7.51
CA VAL A 474 8.34 11.01 7.20
C VAL A 474 7.41 12.20 7.40
N PHE A 475 6.27 12.22 6.68
CA PHE A 475 5.34 13.34 6.75
C PHE A 475 4.66 13.43 8.12
N GLY A 476 4.42 12.30 8.79
CA GLY A 476 3.94 12.28 10.17
C GLY A 476 4.95 12.97 11.10
N ARG A 477 6.22 12.56 11.05
CA ARG A 477 7.27 13.16 11.88
C ARG A 477 7.43 14.66 11.62
N VAL A 478 7.40 15.09 10.36
CA VAL A 478 7.50 16.50 9.96
C VAL A 478 6.28 17.30 10.45
N ALA A 479 5.06 16.82 10.21
CA ALA A 479 3.83 17.46 10.66
C ALA A 479 3.77 17.61 12.18
N GLY A 480 4.23 16.58 12.93
CA GLY A 480 4.31 16.65 14.39
C GLY A 480 5.24 17.77 14.90
N ARG A 481 6.38 18.01 14.22
CA ARG A 481 7.28 19.12 14.57
C ARG A 481 6.66 20.47 14.25
N GLY A 482 6.07 20.62 13.07
CA GLY A 482 5.43 21.87 12.65
C GLY A 482 4.24 22.24 13.54
N ALA A 483 3.44 21.24 13.94
CA ALA A 483 2.32 21.44 14.85
C ALA A 483 2.77 21.85 16.26
N ALA A 484 3.87 21.29 16.75
CA ALA A 484 4.41 21.65 18.07
C ALA A 484 5.17 22.99 18.10
N SER A 485 5.44 23.60 16.95
CA SER A 485 6.09 24.91 16.86
C SER A 485 5.10 26.07 16.67
N GLN A 486 3.80 25.82 16.81
CA GLN A 486 2.76 26.87 16.74
C GLN A 486 2.75 27.75 17.98
#